data_AF-A0A8C9VRV4-F1
#
_entry.id   AF-A0A8C9VRV4-F1
#
_cell.length_a   1.000
_cell.length_b   1.000
_cell.length_c   1.000
_cell.angle_alpha   90.00
_cell.angle_beta   90.00
_cell.angle_gamma   90.00
#
_symmetry.space_group_name_H-M   'P 1'
#
loop_
_entity.id
_entity.type
_entity.pdbx_description
1 polymer ?
#
loop_
_entity_poly.entity_id
_entity_poly.type
_entity_poly.pdbx_seq_one_letter_code
_entity_poly.pdbx_strand_id
1 'polypeptide(L)'
;MKDCWHAQVKSVCQDRASRSMGMMSKVVMLGDLYVGKTCLINRFCKNMFDRDYKATIGVDFEIEKFELSGVPYSLQIWDTAGQEKFKCIASAYYRGAQVIITVFDLADIKTLDHTRQWLEEAMKENDPGSCFVFLVGTKRDLLSSAECRKMERDAIKIANEMQAEFWSVSAKTGENVQDLFFRVAALAFEDAILKEVEGVTAPTVIGPGGLISKFFFFFFFFFFFFFLRNGQ
;
A
#
# COMPACT_ATOMS: atom_id res chain seq x y z
N MET A 1 9.22 7.77 -51.35
CA MET A 1 10.57 8.08 -50.82
C MET A 1 10.46 8.75 -49.45
N LYS A 2 9.85 8.08 -48.47
CA LYS A 2 9.63 8.60 -47.11
C LYS A 2 10.08 7.58 -46.07
N ASP A 3 11.25 6.97 -46.25
CA ASP A 3 11.73 5.95 -45.33
C ASP A 3 13.24 6.07 -45.12
N CYS A 4 13.64 7.02 -44.28
CA CYS A 4 14.91 6.93 -43.56
C CYS A 4 14.82 7.74 -42.26
N TRP A 5 13.84 7.39 -41.41
CA TRP A 5 13.92 7.72 -40.00
C TRP A 5 14.66 6.57 -39.31
N HIS A 6 15.83 6.90 -38.75
CA HIS A 6 16.83 5.99 -38.19
C HIS A 6 16.23 4.87 -37.33
N ALA A 7 16.53 3.62 -37.69
CA ALA A 7 16.28 2.44 -36.86
C ALA A 7 16.90 2.57 -35.45
N GLN A 8 18.02 3.31 -35.34
CA GLN A 8 18.64 3.67 -34.06
C GLN A 8 17.82 4.65 -33.20
N VAL A 9 17.00 5.53 -33.80
CA VAL A 9 16.10 6.41 -33.01
C VAL A 9 14.93 5.59 -32.46
N LYS A 10 14.41 4.62 -33.23
CA LYS A 10 13.42 3.65 -32.73
C LYS A 10 13.98 2.77 -31.61
N SER A 11 15.22 2.27 -31.73
CA SER A 11 15.83 1.44 -30.68
C SER A 11 16.18 2.23 -29.43
N VAL A 12 16.61 3.49 -29.54
CA VAL A 12 16.89 4.37 -28.40
C VAL A 12 15.59 4.85 -27.72
N CYS A 13 14.52 5.11 -28.48
CA CYS A 13 13.19 5.38 -27.91
C CYS A 13 12.58 4.13 -27.26
N GLN A 14 12.81 2.93 -27.81
CA GLN A 14 12.44 1.66 -27.17
C GLN A 14 13.30 1.38 -25.93
N ASP A 15 14.57 1.76 -25.90
CA ASP A 15 15.44 1.65 -24.71
C ASP A 15 15.08 2.65 -23.61
N ARG A 16 14.58 3.85 -23.96
CA ARG A 16 14.07 4.82 -22.96
C ARG A 16 12.67 4.48 -22.47
N ALA A 17 11.79 3.96 -23.34
CA ALA A 17 10.47 3.47 -22.95
C ALA A 17 10.54 2.12 -22.18
N SER A 18 11.59 1.33 -22.42
CA SER A 18 11.90 0.09 -21.68
C SER A 18 12.57 0.37 -20.33
N ARG A 19 13.38 1.44 -20.23
CA ARG A 19 13.98 1.91 -18.96
C ARG A 19 13.03 2.70 -18.07
N SER A 20 11.87 3.12 -18.58
CA SER A 20 10.75 3.57 -17.75
C SER A 20 9.79 2.42 -17.47
N MET A 21 10.30 1.25 -17.05
CA MET A 21 9.43 0.25 -16.42
C MET A 21 8.83 0.92 -15.19
N GLY A 22 7.57 1.34 -15.29
CA GLY A 22 6.86 1.98 -14.20
C GLY A 22 6.98 1.09 -12.97
N MET A 23 7.55 1.64 -11.91
CA MET A 23 7.76 0.91 -10.67
C MET A 23 6.39 0.55 -10.10
N MET A 24 6.26 -0.68 -9.60
CA MET A 24 4.98 -1.16 -9.07
C MET A 24 5.20 -1.93 -7.79
N SER A 25 4.33 -1.68 -6.81
CA SER A 25 4.26 -2.47 -5.59
C SER A 25 2.88 -3.07 -5.39
N LYS A 26 2.88 -4.29 -4.90
CA LYS A 26 1.71 -5.07 -4.55
C LYS A 26 1.28 -4.76 -3.12
N VAL A 27 0.02 -4.40 -2.97
CA VAL A 27 -0.68 -4.17 -1.72
C VAL A 27 -1.74 -5.23 -1.57
N VAL A 28 -1.78 -5.94 -0.44
CA VAL A 28 -2.81 -6.95 -0.16
C VAL A 28 -3.70 -6.47 0.97
N MET A 29 -5.02 -6.49 0.74
CA MET A 29 -6.01 -6.12 1.74
C MET A 29 -6.68 -7.35 2.34
N LEU A 30 -6.59 -7.47 3.67
CA LEU A 30 -7.02 -8.63 4.46
C LEU A 30 -7.94 -8.20 5.59
N GLY A 31 -8.76 -9.13 6.09
CA GLY A 31 -9.71 -8.89 7.17
C GLY A 31 -11.02 -9.63 6.96
N ASP A 32 -11.89 -9.58 7.95
CA ASP A 32 -13.16 -10.32 7.95
C ASP A 32 -14.11 -9.88 6.82
N LEU A 33 -15.17 -10.67 6.62
CA LEU A 33 -16.30 -10.25 5.80
C LEU A 33 -16.95 -8.98 6.37
N TYR A 34 -17.51 -8.16 5.48
CA TYR A 34 -18.27 -6.95 5.83
C TYR A 34 -17.51 -5.83 6.54
N VAL A 35 -16.21 -5.97 6.82
CA VAL A 35 -15.41 -4.87 7.39
C VAL A 35 -15.26 -3.71 6.41
N GLY A 36 -15.42 -3.92 5.09
CA GLY A 36 -15.46 -2.84 4.11
C GLY A 36 -14.19 -2.65 3.27
N LYS A 37 -13.39 -3.71 3.07
CA LYS A 37 -12.21 -3.73 2.19
C LYS A 37 -12.52 -3.22 0.78
N THR A 38 -13.48 -3.85 0.11
CA THR A 38 -13.93 -3.48 -1.23
C THR A 38 -14.46 -2.05 -1.31
N CYS A 39 -15.22 -1.61 -0.29
CA CYS A 39 -15.70 -0.22 -0.20
C CYS A 39 -14.54 0.77 -0.08
N LEU A 40 -13.51 0.43 0.69
CA LEU A 40 -12.33 1.27 0.86
C LEU A 40 -11.52 1.39 -0.44
N ILE A 41 -11.33 0.28 -1.16
CA ILE A 41 -10.67 0.28 -2.49
C ILE A 41 -11.48 1.09 -3.49
N ASN A 42 -12.78 0.85 -3.60
CA ASN A 42 -13.64 1.58 -4.53
C ASN A 42 -13.71 3.08 -4.19
N ARG A 43 -13.69 3.45 -2.91
CA ARG A 43 -13.61 4.85 -2.51
C ARG A 43 -12.29 5.46 -2.95
N PHE A 44 -11.20 4.73 -2.83
CA PHE A 44 -9.88 5.23 -3.23
C PHE A 44 -9.76 5.36 -4.76
N CYS A 45 -9.90 4.27 -5.52
CA CYS A 45 -9.61 4.23 -6.95
C CYS A 45 -10.72 4.87 -7.82
N LYS A 46 -11.98 4.82 -7.36
CA LYS A 46 -13.13 5.23 -8.18
C LYS A 46 -13.91 6.41 -7.59
N ASN A 47 -13.53 6.87 -6.39
CA ASN A 47 -14.30 7.82 -5.60
C ASN A 47 -15.80 7.44 -5.48
N MET A 48 -16.08 6.14 -5.38
CA MET A 48 -17.43 5.60 -5.27
C MET A 48 -17.65 4.92 -3.93
N PHE A 49 -18.89 4.99 -3.44
CA PHE A 49 -19.34 4.21 -2.29
C PHE A 49 -20.74 3.67 -2.58
N ASP A 50 -20.85 2.35 -2.61
CA ASP A 50 -22.12 1.64 -2.73
C ASP A 50 -22.52 1.09 -1.36
N ARG A 51 -23.79 1.28 -1.00
CA ARG A 51 -24.38 0.73 0.24
C ARG A 51 -24.82 -0.72 0.05
N ASP A 52 -25.14 -1.11 -1.19
CA ASP A 52 -25.61 -2.45 -1.52
C ASP A 52 -24.42 -3.39 -1.63
N TYR A 53 -23.95 -3.85 -0.48
CA TYR A 53 -22.83 -4.78 -0.40
C TYR A 53 -23.14 -6.08 -1.13
N LYS A 54 -22.23 -6.44 -2.04
CA LYS A 54 -22.13 -7.78 -2.61
C LYS A 54 -20.84 -8.40 -2.09
N ALA A 55 -20.93 -9.62 -1.57
CA ALA A 55 -19.74 -10.34 -1.13
C ALA A 55 -18.78 -10.53 -2.30
N THR A 56 -17.51 -10.16 -2.10
CA THR A 56 -16.45 -10.42 -3.08
C THR A 56 -16.31 -11.93 -3.26
N ILE A 57 -16.53 -12.40 -4.48
CA ILE A 57 -16.34 -13.80 -4.85
C ILE A 57 -14.91 -13.92 -5.41
N GLY A 58 -14.05 -14.65 -4.70
CA GLY A 58 -12.66 -14.83 -5.12
C GLY A 58 -11.77 -13.64 -4.77
N VAL A 59 -10.98 -13.18 -5.74
CA VAL A 59 -10.00 -12.10 -5.57
C VAL A 59 -10.12 -11.15 -6.76
N ASP A 60 -10.17 -9.86 -6.47
CA ASP A 60 -10.16 -8.78 -7.47
C ASP A 60 -8.91 -7.92 -7.26
N PHE A 61 -8.47 -7.20 -8.30
CA PHE A 61 -7.38 -6.25 -8.13
C PHE A 61 -7.61 -4.97 -8.92
N GLU A 62 -7.19 -3.86 -8.32
CA GLU A 62 -7.20 -2.54 -8.93
C GLU A 62 -5.77 -2.04 -9.08
N ILE A 63 -5.50 -1.29 -10.15
CA ILE A 63 -4.20 -0.62 -10.35
C ILE A 63 -4.42 0.88 -10.24
N GLU A 64 -3.85 1.48 -9.20
CA GLU A 64 -3.83 2.93 -9.06
C GLU A 64 -2.47 3.48 -9.48
N LYS A 65 -2.47 4.54 -10.30
CA LYS A 65 -1.27 5.16 -10.85
C LYS A 65 -0.94 6.45 -10.12
N PHE A 66 0.32 6.61 -9.78
CA PHE A 66 0.87 7.78 -9.11
C PHE A 66 2.03 8.35 -9.93
N GLU A 67 2.32 9.62 -9.68
CA GLU A 67 3.59 10.23 -10.08
C GLU A 67 4.28 10.72 -8.81
N LEU A 68 5.34 10.01 -8.39
CA LEU A 68 6.08 10.31 -7.17
C LEU A 68 7.49 10.77 -7.55
N SER A 69 7.84 12.01 -7.20
CA SER A 69 9.11 12.64 -7.58
C SER A 69 9.38 12.64 -9.09
N GLY A 70 8.33 12.78 -9.91
CA GLY A 70 8.42 12.72 -11.38
C GLY A 70 8.61 11.31 -11.95
N VAL A 71 8.56 10.27 -11.10
CA VAL A 71 8.65 8.87 -11.51
C VAL A 71 7.25 8.26 -11.55
N PRO A 72 6.84 7.68 -12.69
CA PRO A 72 5.60 6.90 -12.76
C PRO A 72 5.67 5.69 -11.83
N TYR A 73 4.71 5.61 -10.92
CA TYR A 73 4.60 4.54 -9.92
C TYR A 73 3.18 3.97 -9.93
N SER A 74 3.01 2.70 -9.57
CA SER A 74 1.70 2.07 -9.50
C SER A 74 1.56 1.21 -8.26
N LEU A 75 0.39 1.26 -7.62
CA LEU A 75 -0.01 0.28 -6.62
C LEU A 75 -0.93 -0.74 -7.27
N GLN A 76 -0.60 -2.03 -7.12
CA GLN A 76 -1.50 -3.12 -7.43
C GLN A 76 -2.20 -3.54 -6.13
N ILE A 77 -3.46 -3.15 -5.97
CA ILE A 77 -4.23 -3.34 -4.76
C ILE A 77 -5.10 -4.58 -4.92
N TRP A 78 -4.82 -5.62 -4.13
CA TRP A 78 -5.52 -6.89 -4.17
C TRP A 78 -6.63 -6.92 -3.12
N ASP A 79 -7.88 -6.96 -3.58
CA ASP A 79 -9.07 -7.18 -2.77
C ASP A 79 -9.29 -8.68 -2.58
N THR A 80 -9.07 -9.18 -1.37
CA THR A 80 -9.31 -10.58 -1.06
C THR A 80 -10.69 -10.76 -0.45
N ALA A 81 -11.40 -11.82 -0.85
CA ALA A 81 -12.62 -12.22 -0.15
C ALA A 81 -12.28 -12.52 1.32
N GLY A 82 -12.94 -11.82 2.25
CA GLY A 82 -12.75 -12.04 3.70
C GLY A 82 -13.35 -13.34 4.23
N GLN A 83 -13.74 -14.27 3.36
CA GLN A 83 -14.40 -15.51 3.74
C GLN A 83 -13.37 -16.59 4.02
N GLU A 84 -13.42 -17.12 5.24
CA GLU A 84 -12.56 -18.19 5.75
C GLU A 84 -12.57 -19.46 4.87
N LYS A 85 -13.64 -19.69 4.11
CA LYS A 85 -13.78 -20.82 3.19
C LYS A 85 -12.85 -20.77 1.97
N PHE A 86 -12.26 -19.61 1.66
CA PHE A 86 -11.34 -19.44 0.54
C PHE A 86 -9.87 -19.29 0.96
N LYS A 87 -9.54 -19.53 2.23
CA LYS A 87 -8.18 -19.36 2.78
C LYS A 87 -7.08 -20.09 1.99
N CYS A 88 -7.33 -21.31 1.52
CA CYS A 88 -6.35 -22.06 0.72
C CYS A 88 -6.12 -21.48 -0.69
N ILE A 89 -7.08 -20.74 -1.24
CA ILE A 89 -6.94 -20.06 -2.53
C ILE A 89 -6.29 -18.68 -2.29
N ALA A 90 -6.59 -18.04 -1.16
CA ALA A 90 -6.08 -16.73 -0.79
C ALA A 90 -4.56 -16.68 -0.56
N SER A 91 -3.94 -17.74 -0.03
CA SER A 91 -2.50 -17.75 0.29
C SER A 91 -1.59 -17.47 -0.91
N ALA A 92 -1.93 -18.01 -2.08
CA ALA A 92 -1.19 -17.77 -3.32
C ALA A 92 -1.17 -16.27 -3.71
N TYR A 93 -2.18 -15.51 -3.31
CA TYR A 93 -2.27 -14.07 -3.58
C TYR A 93 -1.52 -13.23 -2.56
N TYR A 94 -1.13 -13.77 -1.40
CA TYR A 94 -0.37 -13.03 -0.39
C TYR A 94 1.10 -12.91 -0.76
N ARG A 95 1.64 -13.89 -1.50
CA ARG A 95 3.05 -13.95 -1.85
C ARG A 95 3.52 -12.72 -2.64
N GLY A 96 4.69 -12.21 -2.24
CA GLY A 96 5.34 -11.07 -2.88
C GLY A 96 4.63 -9.75 -2.60
N ALA A 97 3.89 -9.65 -1.51
CA ALA A 97 3.32 -8.38 -1.07
C ALA A 97 4.43 -7.47 -0.52
N GLN A 98 4.49 -6.22 -0.97
CA GLN A 98 5.33 -5.19 -0.34
C GLN A 98 4.58 -4.50 0.80
N VAL A 99 3.25 -4.48 0.74
CA VAL A 99 2.41 -3.89 1.78
C VAL A 99 1.26 -4.83 2.11
N ILE A 100 1.05 -5.05 3.40
CA ILE A 100 -0.07 -5.80 3.95
C ILE A 100 -0.93 -4.83 4.75
N ILE A 101 -2.21 -4.72 4.36
CA ILE A 101 -3.20 -3.91 5.05
C ILE A 101 -4.21 -4.86 5.69
N THR A 102 -4.22 -4.91 7.02
CA THR A 102 -5.25 -5.60 7.79
C THR A 102 -6.37 -4.62 8.14
N VAL A 103 -7.61 -5.00 7.86
CA VAL A 103 -8.77 -4.12 7.93
C VAL A 103 -9.78 -4.67 8.93
N PHE A 104 -10.28 -3.81 9.80
CA PHE A 104 -11.34 -4.14 10.76
C PHE A 104 -12.42 -3.06 10.78
N ASP A 105 -13.56 -3.38 11.39
CA ASP A 105 -14.67 -2.45 11.60
C ASP A 105 -14.51 -1.78 12.97
N LEU A 106 -14.40 -0.45 13.01
CA LEU A 106 -14.30 0.27 14.30
C LEU A 106 -15.53 0.07 15.19
N ALA A 107 -16.67 -0.32 14.63
CA ALA A 107 -17.89 -0.61 15.39
C ALA A 107 -17.94 -2.06 15.93
N ASP A 108 -17.02 -2.94 15.53
CA ASP A 108 -16.98 -4.34 15.98
C ASP A 108 -15.57 -4.76 16.43
N ILE A 109 -15.35 -4.76 17.75
CA ILE A 109 -14.08 -5.13 18.38
C ILE A 109 -13.61 -6.54 18.01
N LYS A 110 -14.51 -7.48 17.70
CA LYS A 110 -14.10 -8.85 17.37
C LYS A 110 -13.30 -8.89 16.08
N THR A 111 -13.66 -8.04 15.12
CA THR A 111 -12.94 -7.93 13.85
C THR A 111 -11.53 -7.40 14.03
N LEU A 112 -11.28 -6.59 15.08
CA LEU A 112 -9.95 -6.14 15.46
C LEU A 112 -9.10 -7.30 15.97
N ASP A 113 -9.63 -8.15 16.85
CA ASP A 113 -8.90 -9.30 17.39
C ASP A 113 -8.45 -10.28 16.30
N HIS A 114 -9.28 -10.47 15.27
CA HIS A 114 -8.95 -11.35 14.14
C HIS A 114 -7.84 -10.82 13.23
N THR A 115 -7.51 -9.52 13.27
CA THR A 115 -6.48 -8.93 12.38
C THR A 115 -5.10 -9.56 12.56
N ARG A 116 -4.76 -10.01 13.77
CA ARG A 116 -3.51 -10.74 14.03
C ARG A 116 -3.43 -12.02 13.24
N GLN A 117 -4.51 -12.80 13.25
CA GLN A 117 -4.56 -14.06 12.51
C GLN A 117 -4.41 -13.80 11.00
N TRP A 118 -5.08 -12.78 10.47
CA TRP A 118 -4.93 -12.39 9.07
C TRP A 118 -3.50 -12.00 8.71
N LEU A 119 -2.84 -11.22 9.57
CA LEU A 119 -1.44 -10.84 9.38
C LEU A 119 -0.50 -12.05 9.43
N GLU A 120 -0.66 -12.93 10.42
CA GLU A 120 0.15 -14.14 10.56
C GLU A 120 0.02 -15.07 9.36
N GLU A 121 -1.18 -15.22 8.81
CA GLU A 121 -1.42 -16.01 7.59
C GLU A 121 -0.70 -15.40 6.37
N ALA A 122 -0.72 -14.08 6.22
CA ALA A 122 -0.04 -13.41 5.11
C ALA A 122 1.49 -13.40 5.24
N MET A 123 2.00 -13.25 6.47
CA MET A 123 3.43 -13.27 6.74
C MET A 123 4.07 -14.63 6.50
N LYS A 124 3.31 -15.74 6.60
CA LYS A 124 3.81 -17.08 6.25
C LYS A 124 4.19 -17.23 4.77
N GLU A 125 3.60 -16.40 3.90
CA GLU A 125 3.80 -16.43 2.46
C GLU A 125 4.82 -15.39 1.95
N ASN A 126 5.42 -14.62 2.87
CA ASN A 126 6.36 -13.54 2.55
C ASN A 126 7.63 -13.63 3.40
N ASP A 127 8.73 -13.06 2.90
CA ASP A 127 10.00 -13.08 3.62
C ASP A 127 9.92 -12.18 4.88
N PRO A 128 10.50 -12.59 6.03
CA PRO A 128 10.47 -11.76 7.24
C PRO A 128 11.05 -10.36 7.00
N GLY A 129 10.30 -9.33 7.40
CA GLY A 129 10.71 -7.92 7.24
C GLY A 129 10.60 -7.37 5.82
N SER A 130 10.03 -8.13 4.88
CA SER A 130 9.86 -7.68 3.48
C SER A 130 8.62 -6.83 3.23
N CYS A 131 7.67 -6.79 4.19
CA CYS A 131 6.38 -6.12 4.04
C CYS A 131 6.23 -4.95 5.02
N PHE A 132 5.73 -3.81 4.55
CA PHE A 132 5.14 -2.79 5.41
C PHE A 132 3.76 -3.26 5.89
N VAL A 133 3.46 -3.05 7.17
CA VAL A 133 2.21 -3.51 7.78
C VAL A 133 1.36 -2.31 8.19
N PHE A 134 0.09 -2.35 7.82
CA PHE A 134 -0.91 -1.37 8.23
C PHE A 134 -2.09 -2.05 8.91
N LEU A 135 -2.60 -1.39 9.95
CA LEU A 135 -3.85 -1.74 10.61
C LEU A 135 -4.87 -0.62 10.36
N VAL A 136 -5.97 -0.93 9.69
CA VAL A 136 -6.95 0.07 9.24
C VAL A 136 -8.31 -0.21 9.86
N GLY A 137 -8.75 0.71 10.72
CA GLY A 137 -10.10 0.75 11.26
C GLY A 137 -11.02 1.51 10.32
N THR A 138 -12.07 0.85 9.83
CA THR A 138 -13.03 1.43 8.89
C THR A 138 -14.34 1.81 9.57
N LYS A 139 -15.25 2.41 8.80
CA LYS A 139 -16.60 2.80 9.25
C LYS A 139 -16.58 3.76 10.44
N ARG A 140 -15.54 4.61 10.51
CA ARG A 140 -15.41 5.67 11.51
C ARG A 140 -16.66 6.54 11.66
N ASP A 141 -17.40 6.72 10.56
CA ASP A 141 -18.66 7.48 10.51
C ASP A 141 -19.82 6.87 11.32
N LEU A 142 -19.71 5.61 11.76
CA LEU A 142 -20.74 4.95 12.59
C LEU A 142 -20.61 5.26 14.08
N LEU A 143 -19.47 5.80 14.52
CA LEU A 143 -19.16 5.98 15.93
C LEU A 143 -19.23 7.45 16.32
N SER A 144 -19.64 7.71 17.56
CA SER A 144 -19.39 9.02 18.16
C SER A 144 -17.89 9.24 18.35
N SER A 145 -17.46 10.50 18.48
CA SER A 145 -16.06 10.82 18.71
C SER A 145 -15.50 10.20 20.00
N ALA A 146 -16.35 9.95 21.01
CA ALA A 146 -15.93 9.33 22.26
C ALA A 146 -15.70 7.82 22.10
N GLU A 147 -16.60 7.12 21.40
CA GLU A 147 -16.48 5.68 21.12
C GLU A 147 -15.31 5.40 20.17
N CYS A 148 -15.16 6.23 19.12
CA CYS A 148 -14.05 6.15 18.18
C CYS A 148 -12.70 6.27 18.91
N ARG A 149 -12.52 7.29 19.77
CA ARG A 149 -11.28 7.42 20.58
C ARG A 149 -11.02 6.23 21.50
N LYS A 150 -12.05 5.54 21.98
CA LYS A 150 -11.88 4.35 22.81
C LYS A 150 -11.37 3.19 21.95
N MET A 151 -12.03 2.93 20.82
CA MET A 151 -11.62 1.88 19.88
C MET A 151 -10.20 2.10 19.34
N GLU A 152 -9.87 3.34 18.95
CA GLU A 152 -8.55 3.70 18.44
C GLU A 152 -7.43 3.42 19.46
N ARG A 153 -7.68 3.64 20.76
CA ARG A 153 -6.69 3.31 21.80
C ARG A 153 -6.38 1.82 21.86
N ASP A 154 -7.40 0.97 21.71
CA ASP A 154 -7.21 -0.48 21.74
C ASP A 154 -6.57 -0.97 20.43
N ALA A 155 -6.96 -0.38 19.30
CA ALA A 155 -6.33 -0.65 18.00
C ALA A 155 -4.85 -0.25 17.96
N ILE A 156 -4.47 0.90 18.54
CA ILE A 156 -3.05 1.33 18.62
C ILE A 156 -2.20 0.33 19.41
N LYS A 157 -2.72 -0.25 20.50
CA LYS A 157 -1.99 -1.30 21.24
C LYS A 157 -1.73 -2.51 20.36
N ILE A 158 -2.76 -2.99 19.67
CA ILE A 158 -2.67 -4.14 18.77
C ILE A 158 -1.73 -3.83 17.59
N ALA A 159 -1.81 -2.63 17.03
CA ALA A 159 -0.92 -2.18 15.96
C ALA A 159 0.56 -2.20 16.40
N ASN A 160 0.87 -1.71 17.60
CA ASN A 160 2.23 -1.74 18.13
C ASN A 160 2.78 -3.16 18.26
N GLU A 161 1.94 -4.10 18.72
CA GLU A 161 2.32 -5.51 18.83
C GLU A 161 2.51 -6.17 17.46
N MET A 162 1.74 -5.75 16.46
CA MET A 162 1.86 -6.19 15.07
C MET A 162 2.96 -5.46 14.27
N GLN A 163 3.63 -4.48 14.89
CA GLN A 163 4.54 -3.55 14.19
C GLN A 163 3.89 -2.87 12.98
N ALA A 164 2.60 -2.53 13.12
CA ALA A 164 1.77 -1.96 12.08
C ALA A 164 1.55 -0.45 12.30
N GLU A 165 1.44 0.30 11.21
CA GLU A 165 0.98 1.69 11.25
C GLU A 165 -0.57 1.73 11.30
N PHE A 166 -1.14 2.40 12.29
CA PHE A 166 -2.59 2.45 12.49
C PHE A 166 -3.26 3.63 11.79
N TRP A 167 -4.39 3.37 11.11
CA TRP A 167 -5.23 4.38 10.47
C TRP A 167 -6.71 4.16 10.75
N SER A 168 -7.44 5.27 10.90
CA SER A 168 -8.89 5.30 11.15
C SER A 168 -9.56 6.04 10.00
N VAL A 169 -10.41 5.35 9.24
CA VAL A 169 -10.93 5.82 7.94
C VAL A 169 -12.45 5.63 7.82
N SER A 170 -13.06 6.36 6.89
CA SER A 170 -14.42 6.08 6.44
C SER A 170 -14.50 6.07 4.92
N ALA A 171 -14.80 4.90 4.35
CA ALA A 171 -15.08 4.77 2.92
C ALA A 171 -16.37 5.53 2.53
N LYS A 172 -17.30 5.75 3.46
CA LYS A 172 -18.55 6.47 3.19
C LYS A 172 -18.31 7.95 3.03
N THR A 173 -17.62 8.58 3.99
CA THR A 173 -17.35 10.03 3.97
C THR A 173 -16.11 10.39 3.14
N GLY A 174 -15.21 9.43 2.92
CA GLY A 174 -13.90 9.66 2.31
C GLY A 174 -12.81 10.07 3.30
N GLU A 175 -13.14 10.22 4.59
CA GLU A 175 -12.20 10.63 5.64
C GLU A 175 -10.99 9.70 5.69
N ASN A 176 -9.80 10.30 5.60
CA ASN A 176 -8.47 9.66 5.66
C ASN A 176 -8.19 8.59 4.59
N VAL A 177 -9.08 8.39 3.61
CA VAL A 177 -8.89 7.33 2.60
C VAL A 177 -7.74 7.66 1.65
N GLN A 178 -7.74 8.88 1.09
CA GLN A 178 -6.67 9.31 0.18
C GLN A 178 -5.32 9.35 0.90
N ASP A 179 -5.28 9.95 2.10
CA ASP A 179 -4.05 10.08 2.89
C ASP A 179 -3.42 8.72 3.24
N LEU A 180 -4.24 7.73 3.60
CA LEU A 180 -3.79 6.36 3.84
C LEU A 180 -3.08 5.79 2.61
N PHE A 181 -3.71 5.84 1.43
CA PHE A 181 -3.12 5.22 0.23
C PHE A 181 -1.94 6.02 -0.33
N PHE A 182 -1.90 7.35 -0.15
CA PHE A 182 -0.71 8.14 -0.44
C PHE A 182 0.45 7.78 0.48
N ARG A 183 0.19 7.57 1.78
CA ARG A 183 1.19 7.09 2.75
C ARG A 183 1.75 5.73 2.35
N VAL A 184 0.87 4.80 2.00
CA VAL A 184 1.23 3.47 1.48
C VAL A 184 2.08 3.58 0.21
N ALA A 185 1.66 4.42 -0.74
CA ALA A 185 2.38 4.62 -2.00
C ALA A 185 3.78 5.18 -1.77
N ALA A 186 3.91 6.19 -0.90
CA ALA A 186 5.18 6.83 -0.59
C ALA A 186 6.19 5.86 0.04
N LEU A 187 5.79 5.09 1.06
CA LEU A 187 6.67 4.11 1.71
C LEU A 187 7.12 3.01 0.75
N ALA A 188 6.18 2.43 0.00
CA ALA A 188 6.49 1.36 -0.93
C ALA A 188 7.33 1.85 -2.12
N PHE A 189 7.15 3.10 -2.56
CA PHE A 189 7.99 3.73 -3.58
C PHE A 189 9.41 3.95 -3.08
N GLU A 190 9.57 4.48 -1.87
CA GLU A 190 10.90 4.69 -1.26
C GLU A 190 11.68 3.38 -1.15
N ASP A 191 11.06 2.32 -0.63
CA ASP A 191 11.67 1.00 -0.55
C ASP A 191 12.04 0.42 -1.93
N ALA A 192 11.16 0.59 -2.92
CA ALA A 192 11.43 0.13 -4.28
C ALA A 192 12.63 0.86 -4.91
N ILE A 193 12.77 2.18 -4.69
CA ILE A 193 13.90 2.98 -5.17
C ILE A 193 15.19 2.54 -4.47
N LEU A 194 15.15 2.33 -3.15
CA LEU A 194 16.33 1.89 -2.39
C LEU A 194 16.84 0.54 -2.89
N LYS A 195 15.94 -0.43 -3.11
CA LYS A 195 16.29 -1.75 -3.66
C LYS A 195 16.88 -1.66 -5.07
N GLU A 196 16.37 -0.75 -5.91
CA GLU A 196 16.92 -0.51 -7.24
C GLU A 196 18.35 0.07 -7.17
N VAL A 197 18.56 1.06 -6.30
CA VAL A 197 19.90 1.66 -6.09
C VAL A 197 20.88 0.64 -5.52
N GLU A 198 20.48 -0.15 -4.53
CA GLU A 198 21.33 -1.20 -3.94
C GLU A 198 21.69 -2.28 -4.96
N GLY A 199 20.73 -2.71 -5.78
CA GLY A 199 20.93 -3.66 -6.88
C GLY A 199 21.90 -3.16 -7.97
N VAL A 200 21.98 -1.84 -8.18
CA VAL A 200 22.97 -1.20 -9.08
C VAL A 200 24.36 -1.13 -8.44
N THR A 201 24.47 -1.14 -7.10
CA THR A 201 25.75 -1.00 -6.37
C THR A 201 26.41 -2.33 -5.95
N ALA A 202 25.95 -3.48 -6.43
CA ALA A 202 26.73 -4.72 -6.32
C ALA A 202 28.13 -4.54 -6.95
N PRO A 203 29.21 -5.04 -6.31
CA PRO A 203 30.48 -4.32 -6.26
C PRO A 203 31.24 -4.37 -7.59
N THR A 204 31.38 -3.22 -8.24
CA THR A 204 32.64 -2.91 -8.93
C THR A 204 33.53 -2.21 -7.91
N VAL A 205 34.58 -2.89 -7.45
CA VAL A 205 35.57 -2.35 -6.50
C VAL A 205 36.20 -1.10 -7.09
N ILE A 206 35.89 0.08 -6.54
CA ILE A 206 36.64 1.31 -6.80
C ILE A 206 36.85 2.06 -5.48
N GLY A 207 37.98 1.78 -4.85
CA GLY A 207 38.76 2.75 -4.04
C GLY A 207 38.23 3.15 -2.65
N PRO A 208 39.12 3.53 -1.72
CA PRO A 208 38.74 3.92 -0.37
C PRO A 208 38.35 5.40 -0.35
N GLY A 209 37.06 5.68 -0.13
CA GLY A 209 36.57 7.06 0.00
C GLY A 209 35.17 7.14 0.60
N GLY A 210 35.12 7.30 1.93
CA GLY A 210 34.04 7.96 2.69
C GLY A 210 32.58 7.61 2.39
N LEU A 211 32.01 6.71 3.19
CA LEU A 211 30.56 6.45 3.23
C LEU A 211 29.86 7.59 3.99
N ILE A 212 29.21 8.51 3.26
CA ILE A 212 28.24 9.42 3.87
C ILE A 212 26.89 8.71 3.84
N SER A 213 26.38 8.40 5.03
CA SER A 213 25.03 7.89 5.27
C SER A 213 23.99 8.81 4.62
N LYS A 214 23.45 8.39 3.46
CA LYS A 214 22.29 9.03 2.79
C LYS A 214 20.96 8.82 3.55
N PHE A 215 21.00 8.11 4.68
CA PHE A 215 19.85 7.71 5.48
C PHE A 215 19.09 8.90 6.09
N PHE A 216 19.72 10.08 6.21
CA PHE A 216 19.13 11.24 6.90
C PHE A 216 18.54 12.31 5.96
N PHE A 217 18.86 12.30 4.66
CA PHE A 217 18.47 13.41 3.77
C PHE A 217 17.08 13.24 3.15
N PHE A 218 16.58 12.00 3.00
CA PHE A 218 15.29 11.74 2.36
C PHE A 218 14.09 11.92 3.30
N PHE A 219 14.24 11.59 4.59
CA PHE A 219 13.17 11.69 5.59
C PHE A 219 12.66 13.13 5.77
N PHE A 220 13.54 14.14 5.64
CA PHE A 220 13.15 15.55 5.84
C PHE A 220 12.52 16.18 4.59
N PHE A 221 12.86 15.71 3.39
CA PHE A 221 12.39 16.33 2.15
C PHE A 221 10.96 15.92 1.78
N PHE A 222 10.57 14.67 2.06
CA PHE A 222 9.23 14.18 1.72
C PHE A 222 8.15 14.71 2.68
N PHE A 223 8.46 14.86 3.97
CA PHE A 223 7.52 15.39 4.96
C PHE A 223 7.24 16.90 4.75
N PHE A 224 8.24 17.67 4.32
CA PHE A 224 8.10 19.12 4.13
C PHE A 224 7.38 19.50 2.82
N PHE A 225 7.56 18.73 1.73
CA PHE A 225 6.93 19.05 0.44
C PHE A 225 5.47 18.60 0.33
N PHE A 226 5.07 17.54 1.04
CA PHE A 226 3.69 17.03 0.96
C PHE A 226 2.68 17.87 1.76
N PHE A 227 3.08 18.42 2.91
CA PHE A 227 2.20 19.30 3.71
C PHE A 227 2.04 20.71 3.13
N LEU A 228 3.04 21.22 2.37
CA LEU A 228 2.96 22.55 1.78
C LEU A 228 2.09 22.64 0.53
N ARG A 229 1.68 21.51 -0.08
CA ARG A 229 0.87 21.52 -1.30
C ARG A 229 -0.65 21.39 -1.06
N ASN A 230 -1.07 21.06 0.16
CA ASN A 230 -2.49 21.06 0.58
C ASN A 230 -2.84 22.24 1.51
N GLY A 231 -1.95 23.24 1.60
CA GLY A 231 -2.15 24.48 2.35
C GLY A 231 -2.42 25.68 1.43
N GLN A 232 -3.40 25.60 0.54
CA GLN A 232 -4.13 26.75 -0.03
C GLN A 232 -5.56 26.36 -0.37
#